data_AF-A0A3Q2X9Z0-F1
#
_entry.id   AF-A0A3Q2X9Z0-F1
#
_cell.length_a   1.000
_cell.length_b   1.000
_cell.length_c   1.000
_cell.angle_alpha   90.00
_cell.angle_beta   90.00
_cell.angle_gamma   90.00
#
_symmetry.space_group_name_H-M   'P 1'
#
loop_
_entity.id
_entity.type
_entity.pdbx_description
1 polymer ?
#
loop_
_entity_poly.entity_id
_entity_poly.type
_entity_poly.pdbx_seq_one_letter_code
_entity_poly.pdbx_strand_id
1 'polypeptide(L)'
;IEERLNHQAQTTCWDHPKMTELYQVLADLNNIKFSAYRTAMKLRRVQKALRLDLVALNNLAEVFRDQELHQAEHVMDVVEVIHGLTALYEKLEEERTVLVNIPLCVDMCLNWLLNIYDSARNGKMRVLSFKMGLVSLCNADVQEKYKYLFRQVSGNGGLTDQRHLSLLLHEAIQIPRQLGEVAAFGGSNVEPSVRSCFRMVRPVGS
;
A
#
# COMPACT_ATOMS: atom_id res chain seq x y z
N ILE A 1 16.69 9.68 8.51
CA ILE A 1 15.34 10.21 8.23
C ILE A 1 15.47 11.73 8.32
N GLU A 2 15.60 12.41 7.18
CA GLU A 2 15.74 13.87 7.18
C GLU A 2 14.37 14.51 7.33
N GLU A 3 14.17 15.22 8.44
CA GLU A 3 13.09 16.18 8.59
C GLU A 3 13.20 17.23 7.47
N ARG A 4 12.12 17.46 6.71
CA ARG A 4 12.13 18.53 5.72
C ARG A 4 11.81 19.85 6.42
N LEU A 5 12.74 20.80 6.34
CA LEU A 5 12.57 22.15 6.85
C LEU A 5 11.61 22.94 5.94
N ASN A 6 10.45 23.33 6.46
CA ASN A 6 9.64 24.33 5.81
C ASN A 6 10.20 25.73 6.15
N HIS A 7 11.00 26.29 5.23
CA HIS A 7 11.65 27.59 5.43
C HIS A 7 10.68 28.77 5.61
N GLN A 8 9.40 28.65 5.22
CA GLN A 8 8.39 29.70 5.43
C GLN A 8 7.67 29.61 6.78
N ALA A 9 7.60 28.42 7.38
CA ALA A 9 6.85 28.20 8.61
C ALA A 9 7.72 27.89 9.84
N GLN A 10 9.04 27.72 9.68
CA GLN A 10 9.97 27.29 10.73
C GLN A 10 9.54 26.00 11.45
N THR A 11 8.78 25.14 10.77
CA THR A 11 8.31 23.84 11.28
C THR A 11 9.07 22.71 10.60
N THR A 12 9.47 21.70 11.36
CA THR A 12 9.90 20.40 10.82
C THR A 12 8.66 19.59 10.45
N CYS A 13 8.59 19.11 9.21
CA CYS A 13 7.49 18.26 8.75
C CYS A 13 8.05 16.97 8.15
N TRP A 14 7.49 15.84 8.57
CA TRP A 14 7.80 14.54 7.98
C TRP A 14 7.13 14.36 6.61
N ASP A 15 6.05 15.11 6.36
CA ASP A 15 5.31 15.03 5.11
C ASP A 15 5.94 15.90 4.03
N HIS A 16 6.06 15.31 2.84
CA HIS A 16 6.39 16.08 1.64
C HIS A 16 5.30 17.15 1.42
N PRO A 17 5.60 18.41 1.07
CA PRO A 17 4.58 19.47 0.92
C PRO A 17 3.41 19.08 0.00
N LYS A 18 3.70 18.45 -1.14
CA LYS A 18 2.68 17.90 -2.04
C LYS A 18 1.83 16.78 -1.43
N MET A 19 2.35 16.04 -0.46
CA MET A 19 1.56 15.04 0.27
C MET A 19 0.59 15.72 1.23
N THR A 20 1.02 16.79 1.91
CA THR A 20 0.14 17.63 2.73
C THR A 20 -0.99 18.25 1.89
N GLU A 21 -0.66 18.81 0.73
CA GLU A 21 -1.66 19.32 -0.23
C GLU A 21 -2.61 18.21 -0.68
N LEU A 22 -2.10 17.00 -0.96
CA LEU A 22 -2.93 15.86 -1.31
C LEU A 22 -3.92 15.53 -0.20
N TYR A 23 -3.48 15.42 1.06
CA TYR A 23 -4.37 15.16 2.19
C TYR A 23 -5.44 16.25 2.39
N GLN A 24 -5.10 17.52 2.14
CA GLN A 24 -6.09 18.60 2.15
C GLN A 24 -7.17 18.38 1.08
N VAL A 25 -6.77 18.05 -0.15
CA VAL A 25 -7.72 17.72 -1.24
C VAL A 25 -8.56 16.47 -0.92
N LEU A 26 -8.02 15.51 -0.14
CA LEU A 26 -8.81 14.36 0.29
C LEU A 26 -9.94 14.74 1.26
N ALA A 27 -9.79 15.84 2.02
CA ALA A 27 -10.80 16.29 2.98
C ALA A 27 -12.08 16.77 2.29
N ASP A 28 -11.99 17.31 1.07
CA ASP A 28 -13.16 17.73 0.27
C ASP A 28 -14.12 16.56 -0.03
N LEU A 29 -13.60 15.33 -0.01
CA LEU A 29 -14.38 14.12 -0.24
C LEU A 29 -15.17 13.66 1.00
N ASN A 30 -15.01 14.31 2.15
CA ASN A 30 -15.69 13.94 3.39
C ASN A 30 -17.23 14.01 3.30
N ASN A 31 -17.75 14.82 2.37
CA ASN A 31 -19.20 14.97 2.15
C ASN A 31 -19.84 13.78 1.41
N ILE A 32 -19.05 12.82 0.90
CA ILE A 32 -19.59 11.61 0.28
C ILE A 32 -20.24 10.74 1.37
N LYS A 33 -21.56 10.52 1.26
CA LYS A 33 -22.36 9.82 2.29
C LYS A 33 -21.92 8.38 2.51
N PHE A 34 -21.73 7.61 1.44
CA PHE A 34 -21.36 6.20 1.53
C PHE A 34 -19.86 6.05 1.80
N SER A 35 -19.51 5.50 2.96
CA SER A 35 -18.12 5.38 3.42
C SER A 35 -17.21 4.62 2.46
N ALA A 36 -17.66 3.47 1.96
CA ALA A 36 -16.87 2.67 1.01
C ALA A 36 -16.54 3.48 -0.26
N TYR A 37 -17.50 4.23 -0.81
CA TYR A 37 -17.28 5.09 -1.98
C TYR A 37 -16.40 6.29 -1.65
N ARG A 38 -16.56 6.88 -0.46
CA ARG A 38 -15.69 7.96 0.01
C ARG A 38 -14.23 7.51 0.09
N THR A 39 -13.97 6.39 0.76
CA THR A 39 -12.63 5.80 0.86
C THR A 39 -12.08 5.43 -0.51
N ALA A 40 -12.90 4.84 -1.39
CA ALA A 40 -12.48 4.52 -2.76
C ALA A 40 -12.11 5.78 -3.57
N MET A 41 -12.88 6.86 -3.46
CA MET A 41 -12.57 8.14 -4.12
C MET A 41 -11.30 8.78 -3.55
N LYS A 42 -11.10 8.72 -2.23
CA LYS A 42 -9.84 9.17 -1.60
C LYS A 42 -8.65 8.36 -2.12
N LEU A 43 -8.75 7.04 -2.12
CA LEU A 43 -7.72 6.14 -2.65
C LEU A 43 -7.47 6.38 -4.14
N ARG A 44 -8.49 6.68 -4.94
CA ARG A 44 -8.33 7.02 -6.36
C ARG A 44 -7.53 8.30 -6.55
N ARG A 45 -7.69 9.31 -5.68
CA ARG A 45 -6.87 10.53 -5.72
C ARG A 45 -5.42 10.24 -5.34
N VAL A 46 -5.19 9.44 -4.29
CA VAL A 46 -3.85 8.98 -3.90
C VAL A 46 -3.19 8.20 -5.05
N GLN A 47 -3.90 7.21 -5.60
CA GLN A 47 -3.43 6.37 -6.69
C GLN A 47 -2.90 7.20 -7.88
N LYS A 48 -3.67 8.21 -8.31
CA LYS A 48 -3.29 9.11 -9.41
C LYS A 48 -2.10 10.00 -9.06
N ALA A 49 -2.06 10.54 -7.84
CA ALA A 49 -0.96 11.38 -7.39
C ALA A 49 0.36 10.60 -7.33
N LEU A 50 0.29 9.31 -6.97
CA LEU A 50 1.43 8.39 -6.94
C LEU A 50 1.71 7.71 -8.28
N ARG A 51 0.93 7.97 -9.34
CA ARG A 51 1.03 7.32 -10.66
C ARG A 51 0.88 5.80 -10.64
N LEU A 52 0.39 5.22 -9.55
CA LEU A 52 0.18 3.76 -9.43
C LEU A 52 -0.98 3.29 -10.31
N ASP A 53 -1.83 4.20 -10.80
CA ASP A 53 -2.85 3.90 -11.81
C ASP A 53 -2.31 3.61 -13.21
N LEU A 54 -1.00 3.82 -13.43
CA LEU A 54 -0.33 3.50 -14.70
C LEU A 54 0.48 2.18 -14.62
N VAL A 55 0.78 1.74 -13.39
CA VAL A 55 1.61 0.58 -13.08
C VAL A 55 0.78 -0.69 -13.19
N ALA A 56 1.12 -1.61 -14.10
CA ALA A 56 0.49 -2.92 -14.13
C ALA A 56 1.01 -3.83 -13.02
N LEU A 57 0.22 -4.85 -12.63
CA LEU A 57 0.65 -5.85 -11.65
C LEU A 57 1.93 -6.58 -12.09
N ASN A 58 2.10 -6.83 -13.40
CA ASN A 58 3.30 -7.47 -13.92
C ASN A 58 4.55 -6.62 -13.65
N ASN A 59 4.51 -5.30 -13.83
CA ASN A 59 5.64 -4.41 -13.52
C ASN A 59 6.12 -4.59 -12.08
N LEU A 60 5.19 -4.59 -11.14
CA LEU A 60 5.47 -4.81 -9.72
C LEU A 60 6.06 -6.20 -9.47
N ALA A 61 5.46 -7.24 -10.05
CA ALA A 61 5.93 -8.60 -9.89
C ALA A 61 7.36 -8.80 -10.40
N GLU A 62 7.74 -8.12 -11.48
CA GLU A 62 9.10 -8.14 -12.02
C GLU A 62 10.07 -7.39 -11.08
N VAL A 63 9.74 -6.16 -10.67
CA VAL A 63 10.56 -5.39 -9.72
C VAL A 63 10.80 -6.17 -8.42
N PHE A 64 9.76 -6.78 -7.85
CA PHE A 64 9.91 -7.56 -6.63
C PHE A 64 10.76 -8.81 -6.81
N ARG A 65 10.77 -9.40 -7.99
CA ARG A 65 11.60 -10.57 -8.30
C ARG A 65 13.05 -10.15 -8.51
N ASP A 66 13.29 -9.08 -9.25
CA ASP A 66 14.63 -8.59 -9.58
C ASP A 66 15.36 -8.02 -8.35
N GLN A 67 14.60 -7.52 -7.36
CA GLN A 67 15.10 -7.07 -6.06
C GLN A 67 15.11 -8.19 -4.99
N GLU A 68 14.87 -9.45 -5.38
CA GLU A 68 14.86 -10.63 -4.50
C GLU A 68 13.91 -10.53 -3.27
N LEU A 69 12.83 -9.75 -3.39
CA LEU A 69 11.84 -9.52 -2.34
C LEU A 69 10.88 -10.71 -2.21
N HIS A 70 11.40 -11.91 -1.97
CA HIS A 70 10.63 -13.16 -1.91
C HIS A 70 9.98 -13.37 -0.54
N GLN A 71 10.71 -13.11 0.55
CA GLN A 71 10.26 -13.39 1.90
C GLN A 71 9.39 -12.26 2.45
N ALA A 72 8.08 -12.52 2.60
CA ALA A 72 7.10 -11.54 3.10
C ALA A 72 7.45 -10.95 4.48
N GLU A 73 8.15 -11.71 5.33
CA GLU A 73 8.55 -11.32 6.69
C GLU A 73 9.84 -10.50 6.74
N HIS A 74 10.63 -10.48 5.65
CA HIS A 74 11.85 -9.69 5.58
C HIS A 74 11.54 -8.20 5.79
N VAL A 75 12.42 -7.52 6.52
CA VAL A 75 12.26 -6.12 6.91
C VAL A 75 13.26 -5.28 6.13
N MET A 76 12.72 -4.45 5.26
CA MET A 76 13.43 -3.49 4.44
C MET A 76 13.72 -2.23 5.25
N ASP A 77 14.90 -1.65 5.05
CA ASP A 77 15.16 -0.27 5.45
C ASP A 77 14.64 0.75 4.42
N VAL A 78 14.72 2.05 4.74
CA VAL A 78 14.25 3.13 3.86
C VAL A 78 14.99 3.13 2.51
N VAL A 79 16.27 2.77 2.48
CA VAL A 79 17.09 2.77 1.26
C VAL A 79 16.64 1.67 0.33
N GLU A 80 16.36 0.47 0.84
CA GLU A 80 15.79 -0.64 0.08
C GLU A 80 14.40 -0.29 -0.49
N VAL A 81 13.55 0.38 0.29
CA VAL A 81 12.24 0.86 -0.21
C VAL A 81 12.43 1.89 -1.33
N ILE A 82 13.37 2.83 -1.19
CA ILE A 82 13.72 3.81 -2.23
C ILE A 82 14.17 3.10 -3.51
N HIS A 83 15.09 2.14 -3.41
CA HIS A 83 15.56 1.39 -4.58
C HIS A 83 14.42 0.65 -5.29
N GLY A 84 13.55 -0.03 -4.54
CA GLY A 84 12.39 -0.71 -5.11
C GLY A 84 11.41 0.25 -5.81
N LEU A 85 11.20 1.45 -5.27
CA LEU A 85 10.36 2.48 -5.89
C LEU A 85 11.02 3.11 -7.12
N THR A 86 12.32 3.38 -7.08
CA THR A 86 13.07 3.92 -8.21
C THR A 86 13.00 2.96 -9.40
N ALA A 87 13.32 1.68 -9.17
CA ALA A 87 13.23 0.64 -10.21
C ALA A 87 11.82 0.53 -10.80
N LEU A 88 10.78 0.68 -9.98
CA LEU A 88 9.39 0.68 -10.45
C LEU A 88 9.08 1.86 -11.38
N TYR A 89 9.49 3.07 -11.01
CA TYR A 89 9.17 4.26 -11.80
C TYR A 89 10.06 4.41 -13.05
N GLU A 90 11.30 3.93 -13.02
CA GLU A 90 12.15 3.80 -14.22
C GLU A 90 11.51 2.83 -15.22
N LYS A 91 11.09 1.65 -14.77
CA LYS A 91 10.38 0.68 -15.61
C LYS A 91 9.08 1.26 -16.19
N LEU A 92 8.34 2.04 -15.39
CA LEU A 92 7.12 2.70 -15.86
C LEU A 92 7.41 3.72 -16.97
N GLU A 93 8.46 4.52 -16.83
CA GLU A 93 8.89 5.52 -17.83
C GLU A 93 9.29 4.83 -19.15
N GLU A 94 10.07 3.76 -19.07
CA GLU A 94 10.49 2.95 -20.22
C GLU A 94 9.30 2.36 -20.99
N GLU A 95 8.35 1.73 -20.29
CA GLU A 95 7.23 1.02 -20.94
C GLU A 95 6.16 1.95 -21.50
N ARG A 96 5.88 3.06 -20.83
CA ARG A 96 4.76 3.94 -21.21
C ARG A 96 5.18 5.07 -22.13
N THR A 97 6.48 5.32 -22.32
CA THR A 97 7.00 6.50 -23.04
C THR A 97 6.42 7.82 -22.50
N VAL A 98 6.08 7.83 -21.20
CA VAL A 98 5.55 9.00 -20.49
C VAL A 98 6.67 9.54 -19.63
N LEU A 99 6.91 10.86 -19.70
CA LEU A 99 7.84 11.52 -18.79
C LEU A 99 7.34 11.42 -17.35
N VAL A 100 8.09 10.71 -16.51
CA VAL A 100 7.80 10.57 -15.08
C VAL A 100 8.82 11.40 -14.32
N ASN A 101 8.36 12.28 -13.43
CA ASN A 101 9.27 12.87 -12.45
C ASN A 101 9.59 11.82 -11.39
N ILE A 102 10.54 10.93 -11.69
CA ILE A 102 10.91 9.77 -10.87
C ILE A 102 11.24 10.20 -9.43
N PRO A 103 12.13 11.19 -9.17
CA PRO A 103 12.44 11.60 -7.81
C PRO A 103 11.21 12.00 -7.00
N LEU A 104 10.30 12.76 -7.59
CA LEU A 104 9.06 13.16 -6.93
C LEU A 104 8.12 11.98 -6.67
N CYS A 105 8.00 11.05 -7.62
CA CYS A 105 7.11 9.89 -7.48
C CYS A 105 7.63 8.95 -6.38
N VAL A 106 8.95 8.73 -6.33
CA VAL A 106 9.61 7.98 -5.26
C VAL A 106 9.36 8.65 -3.91
N ASP A 107 9.62 9.96 -3.78
CA ASP A 107 9.41 10.71 -2.53
C ASP A 107 7.95 10.61 -2.03
N MET A 108 6.99 10.85 -2.92
CA MET A 108 5.56 10.81 -2.58
C MET A 108 5.10 9.39 -2.21
N CYS A 109 5.54 8.38 -2.95
CA CYS A 109 5.16 6.99 -2.69
C CYS A 109 5.81 6.45 -1.42
N LEU A 110 7.08 6.77 -1.18
CA LEU A 110 7.78 6.47 0.07
C LEU A 110 7.04 7.09 1.25
N ASN A 111 6.71 8.39 1.15
CA ASN A 111 5.99 9.10 2.20
C ASN A 111 4.64 8.44 2.52
N TRP A 112 3.87 8.09 1.48
CA TRP A 112 2.60 7.36 1.63
C TRP A 112 2.78 6.01 2.34
N LEU A 113 3.76 5.21 1.92
CA LEU A 113 4.00 3.89 2.49
C LEU A 113 4.48 3.97 3.95
N LEU A 114 5.41 4.87 4.27
CA LEU A 114 5.89 5.08 5.64
C LEU A 114 4.77 5.60 6.55
N ASN A 115 3.88 6.46 6.04
CA ASN A 115 2.71 6.91 6.75
C ASN A 115 1.78 5.76 7.15
N ILE A 116 1.59 4.77 6.27
CA ILE A 116 0.76 3.59 6.55
C ILE A 116 1.48 2.59 7.47
N TYR A 117 2.74 2.24 7.17
CA TYR A 117 3.38 1.03 7.69
C TYR A 117 4.58 1.27 8.61
N ASP A 118 5.06 2.51 8.73
CA ASP A 118 6.11 2.90 9.69
C ASP A 118 5.63 4.07 10.56
N SER A 119 4.50 3.88 11.25
CA SER A 119 3.98 4.91 12.17
C SER A 119 4.91 5.18 13.36
N ALA A 120 5.81 4.24 13.67
CA ALA A 120 6.82 4.38 14.72
C ALA A 120 8.05 5.19 14.25
N ARG A 121 8.16 5.50 12.95
CA ARG A 121 9.27 6.26 12.35
C ARG A 121 10.64 5.66 12.65
N ASN A 122 10.73 4.34 12.62
CA ASN A 122 11.98 3.63 12.82
C ASN A 122 12.71 3.31 11.50
N GLY A 123 12.12 3.69 10.36
CA GLY A 123 12.69 3.50 9.04
C GLY A 123 12.66 2.06 8.56
N LYS A 124 11.75 1.23 9.08
CA LYS A 124 11.64 -0.19 8.73
C LYS A 124 10.27 -0.54 8.18
N MET A 125 10.24 -1.40 7.17
CA MET A 125 9.01 -1.85 6.51
C MET A 125 9.09 -3.32 6.14
N ARG A 126 8.05 -4.11 6.41
CA ARG A 126 8.02 -5.51 5.92
C ARG A 126 7.83 -5.53 4.40
N VAL A 127 8.43 -6.52 3.73
CA VAL A 127 8.18 -6.80 2.31
C VAL A 127 6.69 -7.00 2.04
N LEU A 128 5.96 -7.69 2.93
CA LEU A 128 4.51 -7.85 2.80
C LEU A 128 3.76 -6.50 2.78
N SER A 129 4.15 -5.57 3.65
CA SER A 129 3.58 -4.22 3.73
C SER A 129 3.86 -3.42 2.46
N PHE A 130 5.11 -3.47 1.98
CA PHE A 130 5.51 -2.84 0.73
C PHE A 130 4.68 -3.34 -0.46
N LYS A 131 4.57 -4.67 -0.60
CA LYS A 131 3.74 -5.31 -1.63
C LYS A 131 2.26 -4.96 -1.49
N MET A 132 1.70 -4.98 -0.28
CA MET A 132 0.30 -4.63 -0.02
C MET A 132 -0.01 -3.20 -0.47
N GLY A 133 0.83 -2.24 -0.07
CA GLY A 133 0.64 -0.82 -0.40
C GLY A 133 0.66 -0.57 -1.92
N LEU A 134 1.59 -1.21 -2.64
CA LEU A 134 1.72 -1.02 -4.09
C LEU A 134 0.67 -1.80 -4.90
N VAL A 135 0.46 -3.08 -4.61
CA VAL A 135 -0.47 -3.94 -5.37
C VAL A 135 -1.92 -3.52 -5.17
N SER A 136 -2.31 -3.06 -3.99
CA SER A 136 -3.66 -2.56 -3.75
C SER A 136 -4.01 -1.39 -4.68
N LEU A 137 -3.03 -0.52 -4.98
CA LEU A 137 -3.18 0.68 -5.79
C LEU A 137 -2.73 0.52 -7.26
N CYS A 138 -2.18 -0.62 -7.68
CA CYS A 138 -1.75 -0.78 -9.07
C CYS A 138 -2.94 -0.85 -10.06
N ASN A 139 -2.67 -0.76 -11.35
CA ASN A 139 -3.64 -0.96 -12.41
C ASN A 139 -3.73 -2.44 -12.79
N ALA A 140 -4.63 -3.16 -12.14
CA ALA A 140 -4.93 -4.55 -12.42
C ALA A 140 -6.35 -4.89 -11.97
N ASP A 141 -6.89 -5.97 -12.50
CA ASP A 141 -8.19 -6.47 -12.10
C ASP A 141 -8.19 -6.83 -10.61
N VAL A 142 -9.30 -6.55 -9.94
CA VAL A 142 -9.45 -6.80 -8.50
C VAL A 142 -9.17 -8.27 -8.17
N GLN A 143 -9.59 -9.19 -9.03
CA GLN A 143 -9.35 -10.62 -8.86
C GLN A 143 -7.85 -10.98 -8.93
N GLU A 144 -7.08 -10.33 -9.81
CA GLU A 144 -5.64 -10.57 -9.93
C GLU A 144 -4.89 -10.05 -8.71
N LYS A 145 -5.26 -8.86 -8.22
CA LYS A 145 -4.72 -8.30 -6.97
C LYS A 145 -4.96 -9.23 -5.79
N TYR A 146 -6.19 -9.74 -5.65
CA TYR A 146 -6.52 -10.70 -4.60
C TYR A 146 -5.70 -11.98 -4.70
N LYS A 147 -5.60 -12.58 -5.90
CA LYS A 147 -4.77 -13.77 -6.12
C LYS A 147 -3.31 -13.51 -5.77
N TYR A 148 -2.76 -12.37 -6.18
CA TYR A 148 -1.37 -12.01 -5.91
C TYR A 148 -1.10 -11.86 -4.42
N LEU A 149 -1.92 -11.05 -3.73
CA LEU A 149 -1.75 -10.75 -2.30
C LEU A 149 -2.00 -11.97 -1.43
N PHE A 150 -3.00 -12.78 -1.75
CA PHE A 150 -3.28 -14.02 -1.03
C PHE A 150 -2.11 -15.01 -1.11
N ARG A 151 -1.45 -15.11 -2.28
CA ARG A 151 -0.23 -15.92 -2.43
C ARG A 151 0.94 -15.43 -1.57
N GLN A 152 1.00 -14.15 -1.21
CA GLN A 152 2.09 -13.63 -0.36
C GLN A 152 2.00 -14.14 1.08
N VAL A 153 0.82 -14.58 1.52
CA VAL A 153 0.61 -15.12 2.87
C VAL A 153 0.30 -16.62 2.87
N SER A 154 0.07 -17.24 1.71
CA SER A 154 -0.28 -18.66 1.64
C SER A 154 0.91 -19.54 2.02
N GLY A 155 0.65 -20.63 2.74
CA GLY A 155 1.65 -21.65 3.05
C GLY A 155 1.96 -22.56 1.85
N ASN A 156 2.83 -23.53 2.08
CA ASN A 156 3.21 -24.53 1.08
C ASN A 156 1.98 -25.23 0.48
N GLY A 157 1.95 -25.37 -0.84
CA GLY A 157 0.80 -25.96 -1.55
C GLY A 157 -0.42 -25.04 -1.70
N GLY A 158 -0.31 -23.76 -1.34
CA GLY A 158 -1.39 -22.77 -1.49
C GLY A 158 -2.45 -22.84 -0.38
N LEU A 159 -2.19 -23.59 0.70
CA LEU A 159 -3.08 -23.69 1.85
C LEU A 159 -2.92 -22.46 2.75
N THR A 160 -4.05 -21.95 3.26
CA THR A 160 -4.10 -20.76 4.12
C THR A 160 -4.94 -21.06 5.34
N ASP A 161 -4.38 -20.84 6.52
CA ASP A 161 -5.09 -20.91 7.80
C ASP A 161 -5.52 -19.52 8.31
N GLN A 162 -6.13 -19.47 9.49
CA GLN A 162 -6.58 -18.22 10.10
C GLN A 162 -5.44 -17.23 10.35
N ARG A 163 -4.24 -17.71 10.68
CA ARG A 163 -3.06 -16.86 10.93
C ARG A 163 -2.62 -16.16 9.64
N HIS A 164 -2.51 -16.92 8.56
CA HIS A 164 -2.14 -16.39 7.24
C HIS A 164 -3.15 -15.33 6.76
N LEU A 165 -4.46 -15.61 6.88
CA LEU A 165 -5.49 -14.62 6.52
C LEU A 165 -5.42 -13.39 7.43
N SER A 166 -5.18 -13.58 8.73
CA SER A 166 -5.03 -12.48 9.69
C SER A 166 -3.90 -11.54 9.29
N LEU A 167 -2.73 -12.07 8.91
CA LEU A 167 -1.60 -11.27 8.40
C LEU A 167 -2.03 -10.40 7.20
N LEU A 168 -2.69 -11.00 6.21
CA LEU A 168 -3.15 -10.27 5.02
C LEU A 168 -4.11 -9.13 5.38
N LEU A 169 -5.11 -9.41 6.22
CA LEU A 169 -6.11 -8.42 6.61
C LEU A 169 -5.51 -7.32 7.48
N HIS A 170 -4.53 -7.64 8.34
CA HIS A 170 -3.81 -6.65 9.14
C HIS A 170 -3.03 -5.65 8.29
N GLU A 171 -2.46 -6.08 7.16
CA GLU A 171 -1.78 -5.19 6.21
C GLU A 171 -2.78 -4.34 5.42
N ALA A 172 -3.89 -4.94 4.99
CA ALA A 172 -4.91 -4.25 4.21
C ALA A 172 -5.65 -3.18 5.02
N ILE A 173 -5.96 -3.43 6.29
CA ILE A 173 -6.72 -2.49 7.14
C ILE A 173 -5.94 -1.21 7.48
N GLN A 174 -4.61 -1.22 7.36
CA GLN A 174 -3.80 -0.01 7.59
C GLN A 174 -4.09 1.09 6.55
N ILE A 175 -4.44 0.72 5.32
CA ILE A 175 -4.70 1.67 4.24
C ILE A 175 -5.91 2.59 4.56
N PRO A 176 -7.12 2.06 4.84
CA PRO A 176 -8.24 2.92 5.24
C PRO A 176 -8.00 3.56 6.62
N ARG A 177 -7.20 2.96 7.50
CA ARG A 177 -6.78 3.58 8.77
C ARG A 177 -5.98 4.85 8.54
N GLN A 178 -5.04 4.85 7.61
CA GLN A 178 -4.28 6.05 7.26
C GLN A 178 -5.16 7.18 6.73
N LEU A 179 -6.28 6.85 6.10
CA LEU A 179 -7.27 7.82 5.63
C LEU A 179 -8.29 8.26 6.70
N GLY A 180 -8.19 7.75 7.93
CA GLY A 180 -9.16 8.01 8.99
C GLY A 180 -10.52 7.32 8.79
N GLU A 181 -10.60 6.30 7.92
CA GLU A 181 -11.85 5.66 7.53
C GLU A 181 -12.05 4.27 8.15
N VAL A 182 -11.11 3.77 8.97
CA VAL A 182 -11.09 2.39 9.48
C VAL A 182 -12.37 1.95 10.20
N ALA A 183 -13.07 2.88 10.87
CA ALA A 183 -14.34 2.58 11.56
C ALA A 183 -15.42 2.06 10.60
N ALA A 184 -15.39 2.50 9.33
CA ALA A 184 -16.30 2.02 8.30
C ALA A 184 -15.98 0.59 7.81
N PHE A 185 -14.81 0.04 8.16
CA PHE A 185 -14.30 -1.26 7.72
C PHE A 185 -14.18 -2.27 8.86
N GLY A 186 -14.95 -2.09 9.94
CA GLY A 186 -14.96 -3.01 11.09
C GLY A 186 -13.91 -2.72 12.16
N GLY A 187 -13.18 -1.60 12.04
CA GLY A 187 -12.14 -1.21 12.99
C GLY A 187 -10.80 -1.92 12.73
N SER A 188 -9.80 -1.63 13.57
CA SER A 188 -8.43 -2.15 13.39
C SER A 188 -8.29 -3.63 13.75
N ASN A 189 -9.24 -4.21 14.50
CA ASN A 189 -9.21 -5.62 14.86
C ASN A 189 -9.82 -6.46 13.73
N VAL A 190 -8.99 -7.27 13.07
CA VAL A 190 -9.40 -8.08 11.91
C VAL A 190 -9.94 -9.46 12.29
N GLU A 191 -9.79 -9.90 13.55
CA GLU A 191 -10.21 -11.24 13.97
C GLU A 191 -11.68 -11.58 13.65
N PRO A 192 -12.67 -10.68 13.83
CA PRO A 192 -14.06 -10.99 13.48
C PRO A 192 -14.20 -11.33 12.00
N SER A 193 -13.46 -10.62 11.12
CA SER A 193 -13.45 -10.85 9.68
C SER A 193 -12.77 -12.18 9.33
N VAL A 194 -11.66 -12.53 10.00
CA VAL A 194 -11.01 -13.84 9.84
C VAL A 194 -11.97 -14.97 10.23
N ARG A 195 -12.56 -14.90 11.43
CA ARG A 195 -13.53 -15.91 11.91
C ARG A 195 -14.73 -16.02 10.97
N SER A 196 -15.24 -14.89 10.48
CA SER A 196 -16.35 -14.88 9.53
C SER A 196 -15.99 -15.60 8.22
N CYS A 197 -14.80 -15.32 7.66
CA CYS A 197 -14.32 -15.98 6.45
C CYS A 197 -14.26 -17.50 6.63
N PHE A 198 -13.64 -17.98 7.70
CA PHE A 198 -13.48 -19.42 7.94
C PHE A 198 -14.79 -20.14 8.27
N ARG A 199 -15.83 -19.45 8.77
CA ARG A 199 -17.18 -20.02 8.89
C ARG A 199 -17.87 -20.24 7.54
N MET A 200 -17.53 -19.46 6.52
CA MET A 200 -18.11 -19.58 5.18
C MET A 200 -17.41 -20.66 4.33
N VAL A 201 -16.19 -21.06 4.71
CA VAL A 201 -15.44 -22.12 4.02
C VAL A 201 -15.91 -23.47 4.55
N ARG A 202 -16.45 -24.32 3.67
CA ARG A 202 -16.65 -25.74 3.98
C ARG A 202 -15.29 -26.44 3.98
N PRO A 203 -15.00 -27.34 4.94
CA PRO A 203 -13.76 -28.10 4.92
C PRO A 203 -13.64 -28.86 3.60
N VAL A 204 -12.44 -28.84 3.01
CA VAL A 204 -12.12 -29.67 1.85
C VAL A 204 -12.27 -31.13 2.28
N GLY A 205 -13.28 -31.82 1.74
CA GLY A 205 -13.60 -33.21 2.11
C GLY A 205 -14.94 -33.42 2.84
N SER A 206 -15.89 -32.48 2.74
CA SER A 206 -17.29 -32.65 3.16
C SER A 206 -18.24 -32.82 1.97
#